data_AF-A0A0F2N2V6-F1
#
_entry.id   AF-A0A0F2N2V6-F1
#
_cell.length_a   1.000
_cell.length_b   1.000
_cell.length_c   1.000
_cell.angle_alpha   90.00
_cell.angle_beta   90.00
_cell.angle_gamma   90.00
#
_symmetry.space_group_name_H-M   'P 1'
#
loop_
_entity.id
_entity.type
_entity.pdbx_description
1 polymer ?
#
loop_
_entity_poly.entity_id
_entity_poly.type
_entity_poly.pdbx_seq_one_letter_code
_entity_poly.pdbx_strand_id
1 'polypeptide(L)'
;METRTTHDYLVQLRDLILLERECAKALDMKGMTEAMQAKEEIVKVLGHIQVIDPEDHIIAAQIRSENRRNAFLFKSTLGWIRQTMEFFGQKTVTSTYSAYGNPVASQVNGRLLSGRI
;
A
#
# COMPACT_ATOMS: atom_id res chain seq x y z
N MET A 1 -28.13 -3.38 -22.11
CA MET A 1 -27.40 -3.71 -20.87
C MET A 1 -26.99 -5.16 -20.99
N GLU A 2 -25.75 -5.41 -21.42
CA GLU A 2 -25.23 -6.76 -21.55
C GLU A 2 -25.13 -7.39 -20.17
N THR A 3 -25.78 -8.54 -19.99
CA THR A 3 -25.65 -9.38 -18.78
C THR A 3 -24.21 -9.85 -18.68
N ARG A 4 -23.37 -9.08 -17.99
CA ARG A 4 -22.00 -9.50 -17.64
C ARG A 4 -22.07 -10.80 -16.86
N THR A 5 -21.36 -11.80 -17.36
CA THR A 5 -21.30 -13.11 -16.74
C THR A 5 -20.32 -13.11 -15.57
N THR A 6 -20.40 -14.11 -14.69
CA THR A 6 -19.44 -14.31 -13.59
C THR A 6 -18.00 -14.35 -14.11
N HIS A 7 -17.79 -14.97 -15.26
CA HIS A 7 -16.50 -15.04 -15.96
C HIS A 7 -15.95 -13.65 -16.28
N ASP A 8 -16.78 -12.76 -16.82
CA ASP A 8 -16.36 -11.39 -17.20
C ASP A 8 -15.89 -10.61 -15.97
N TYR A 9 -16.57 -10.75 -14.84
CA TYR A 9 -16.15 -10.12 -13.58
C TYR A 9 -14.82 -10.69 -13.06
N LEU A 10 -14.57 -11.99 -13.21
CA LEU A 10 -13.31 -12.61 -12.82
C LEU A 10 -12.15 -12.15 -13.72
N VAL A 11 -12.37 -12.09 -15.03
CA VAL A 11 -11.39 -11.54 -15.98
C VAL A 11 -11.08 -10.09 -15.64
N GLN A 12 -12.10 -9.27 -15.41
CA GLN A 12 -11.93 -7.86 -15.04
C GLN A 12 -11.18 -7.72 -13.70
N LEU A 13 -11.48 -8.56 -12.70
CA LEU A 13 -10.78 -8.57 -11.42
C LEU A 13 -9.29 -8.92 -11.58
N ARG A 14 -8.97 -9.90 -12.41
CA ARG A 14 -7.58 -10.27 -12.71
C ARG A 14 -6.83 -9.09 -13.32
N ASP A 15 -7.43 -8.44 -14.31
CA ASP A 15 -6.79 -7.34 -15.04
C ASP A 15 -6.58 -6.12 -14.12
N LEU A 16 -7.52 -5.84 -13.21
CA LEU A 16 -7.35 -4.80 -12.17
C LEU A 16 -6.23 -5.12 -11.17
N ILE A 17 -6.05 -6.38 -10.79
CA ILE A 17 -4.94 -6.79 -9.92
C ILE A 17 -3.59 -6.61 -10.62
N LEU A 18 -3.51 -6.85 -11.93
CA LEU A 18 -2.32 -6.58 -12.72
C LEU A 18 -2.08 -5.07 -12.85
N LEU A 19 -3.12 -4.27 -13.09
CA LEU A 19 -3.04 -2.82 -13.13
C LEU A 19 -2.54 -2.25 -11.80
N GLU A 20 -3.07 -2.73 -10.68
CA GLU A 20 -2.67 -2.34 -9.32
C GLU A 20 -1.16 -2.54 -9.12
N ARG A 21 -0.59 -3.62 -9.67
CA ARG A 21 0.86 -3.87 -9.64
C ARG A 21 1.63 -2.85 -10.47
N GLU A 22 1.19 -2.55 -11.68
CA GLU A 22 1.89 -1.61 -12.55
C GLU A 22 1.84 -0.18 -11.97
N CYS A 23 0.69 0.25 -11.44
CA CYS A 23 0.58 1.51 -10.72
C CYS A 23 1.51 1.55 -9.48
N ALA A 24 1.61 0.44 -8.74
CA ALA A 24 2.51 0.35 -7.59
C ALA A 24 3.99 0.46 -7.97
N LYS A 25 4.40 -0.14 -9.09
CA LYS A 25 5.76 0.01 -9.63
C LYS A 25 6.04 1.45 -10.09
N ALA A 26 5.05 2.10 -10.68
CA ALA A 26 5.15 3.47 -11.15
C ALA A 26 5.02 4.53 -10.03
N LEU A 27 4.70 4.10 -8.80
CA LEU A 27 4.34 4.98 -7.67
C LEU A 27 3.17 5.93 -8.00
N ASP A 28 2.27 5.49 -8.89
CA ASP A 28 1.05 6.23 -9.23
C ASP A 28 -0.03 6.00 -8.17
N MET A 29 -0.02 6.86 -7.16
CA MET A 29 -0.97 6.80 -6.03
C MET A 29 -2.43 7.00 -6.46
N LYS A 30 -2.67 7.77 -7.54
CA LYS A 30 -4.02 8.02 -8.03
C LYS A 30 -4.55 6.77 -8.72
N GLY A 31 -3.78 6.21 -9.65
CA GLY A 31 -4.11 4.96 -10.32
C GLY A 31 -4.28 3.79 -9.35
N MET A 32 -3.45 3.71 -8.30
CA MET A 32 -3.64 2.71 -7.24
C MET A 32 -4.98 2.87 -6.49
N THR A 33 -5.38 4.10 -6.19
CA THR A 33 -6.64 4.37 -5.47
C THR A 33 -7.85 4.01 -6.33
N GLU A 34 -7.83 4.41 -7.61
CA GLU A 34 -8.88 4.09 -8.58
C GLU A 34 -8.99 2.57 -8.81
N ALA A 35 -7.85 1.88 -8.99
CA ALA A 35 -7.82 0.43 -9.12
C ALA A 35 -8.35 -0.28 -7.87
N MET A 36 -8.05 0.24 -6.67
CA MET A 36 -8.55 -0.31 -5.41
C MET A 36 -10.07 -0.17 -5.28
N GLN A 37 -10.63 0.98 -5.64
CA GLN A 37 -12.08 1.22 -5.63
C GLN A 37 -12.81 0.30 -6.61
N ALA A 38 -12.33 0.21 -7.86
CA ALA A 38 -12.90 -0.69 -8.86
C ALA A 38 -12.82 -2.17 -8.43
N LYS A 39 -11.73 -2.57 -7.78
CA LYS A 39 -11.58 -3.92 -7.21
C LYS A 39 -12.63 -4.18 -6.13
N GLU A 40 -12.88 -3.21 -5.24
CA GLU A 40 -13.84 -3.36 -4.14
C GLU A 40 -15.28 -3.55 -4.66
N GLU A 41 -15.66 -2.80 -5.70
CA GLU A 41 -16.96 -2.95 -6.35
C GLU A 41 -17.16 -4.36 -6.93
N ILE A 42 -16.17 -4.87 -7.66
CA ILE A 42 -16.25 -6.20 -8.26
C ILE A 42 -16.25 -7.29 -7.20
N VAL A 43 -15.46 -7.15 -6.12
CA VAL A 43 -15.45 -8.11 -5.00
C VAL A 43 -16.82 -8.15 -4.30
N LYS A 44 -17.51 -7.01 -4.16
CA LYS A 44 -18.88 -6.99 -3.62
C LYS A 44 -19.84 -7.77 -4.51
N VAL A 45 -19.78 -7.56 -5.82
CA VAL A 45 -20.63 -8.29 -6.80
C VAL A 45 -20.33 -9.80 -6.77
N LEU A 46 -19.05 -10.18 -6.82
CA LEU A 46 -18.61 -11.58 -6.77
C LEU A 46 -18.91 -12.24 -5.42
N GLY A 47 -18.97 -11.48 -4.32
CA GLY A 47 -19.30 -11.99 -2.99
C GLY A 47 -20.73 -12.54 -2.86
N HIS A 48 -21.63 -12.17 -3.76
CA HIS A 48 -22.98 -12.71 -3.81
C HIS A 48 -23.09 -14.02 -4.61
N ILE A 49 -22.02 -14.42 -5.31
CA ILE A 49 -22.00 -15.59 -6.17
C ILE A 49 -21.43 -16.78 -5.40
N GLN A 50 -22.28 -17.78 -5.11
CA GLN A 50 -21.87 -18.98 -4.35
C GLN A 50 -21.29 -20.10 -5.21
N VAL A 51 -21.57 -20.11 -6.51
CA VAL A 51 -21.14 -21.17 -7.42
C VAL A 51 -20.32 -20.56 -8.55
N ILE A 52 -19.06 -21.00 -8.63
CA ILE A 52 -18.13 -20.66 -9.69
C ILE A 52 -18.08 -21.87 -10.63
N ASP A 53 -18.13 -21.61 -11.94
CA ASP A 53 -18.03 -22.66 -12.95
C ASP A 53 -16.64 -23.33 -12.88
N PRO A 54 -16.52 -24.65 -13.08
CA PRO A 54 -15.23 -25.33 -13.16
C PRO A 54 -14.20 -24.66 -14.08
N GLU A 55 -14.61 -24.06 -15.19
CA GLU A 55 -13.69 -23.37 -16.11
C GLU A 55 -13.06 -22.10 -15.50
N ASP A 56 -13.80 -21.45 -14.60
CA ASP A 56 -13.38 -20.21 -13.92
C ASP A 56 -12.42 -20.45 -12.75
N HIS A 57 -12.28 -21.70 -12.28
CA HIS A 57 -11.33 -22.04 -11.21
C HIS A 57 -9.88 -21.69 -11.56
N ILE A 58 -9.51 -21.80 -12.83
CA ILE A 58 -8.16 -21.46 -13.29
C ILE A 58 -7.90 -19.96 -13.09
N ILE A 59 -8.87 -19.12 -13.47
CA ILE A 59 -8.78 -17.66 -13.33
C ILE A 59 -8.78 -17.27 -11.85
N ALA A 60 -9.63 -17.90 -11.03
CA ALA A 60 -9.66 -17.67 -9.59
C ALA A 60 -8.33 -18.04 -8.90
N ALA A 61 -7.68 -19.13 -9.34
CA ALA A 61 -6.36 -19.53 -8.85
C ALA A 61 -5.28 -18.49 -9.24
N GLN A 62 -5.31 -18.00 -10.47
CA GLN A 62 -4.43 -16.91 -10.93
C GLN A 62 -4.63 -15.65 -10.08
N ILE A 63 -5.87 -15.20 -9.89
CA ILE A 63 -6.24 -14.05 -9.06
C ILE A 63 -5.65 -14.17 -7.64
N ARG A 64 -5.82 -15.33 -6.98
CA ARG A 64 -5.24 -15.56 -5.65
C ARG A 64 -3.72 -15.45 -5.66
N SER A 65 -3.06 -16.04 -6.65
CA SER A 65 -1.60 -16.01 -6.75
C SER A 65 -1.06 -14.59 -6.97
N GLU A 66 -1.71 -13.81 -7.84
CA GLU A 66 -1.31 -12.44 -8.15
C GLU A 66 -1.62 -11.48 -7.00
N ASN A 67 -2.76 -11.65 -6.32
CA ASN A 67 -3.09 -10.86 -5.13
C ASN A 67 -2.10 -11.12 -3.98
N ARG A 68 -1.66 -12.38 -3.79
CA ARG A 68 -0.61 -12.71 -2.81
C ARG A 68 0.71 -12.04 -3.15
N ARG A 69 1.09 -12.00 -4.43
CA ARG A 69 2.30 -11.30 -4.91
C ARG A 69 2.21 -9.80 -4.66
N ASN A 70 1.06 -9.18 -4.96
CA ASN A 70 0.84 -7.75 -4.69
C ASN A 70 0.90 -7.44 -3.20
N ALA A 71 0.27 -8.25 -2.35
CA ALA A 71 0.34 -8.09 -0.90
C ALA A 71 1.79 -8.17 -0.37
N PHE A 72 2.61 -9.08 -0.92
CA PHE A 72 4.02 -9.18 -0.58
C PHE A 72 4.81 -7.94 -1.03
N LEU A 73 4.54 -7.42 -2.23
CA LEU A 73 5.13 -6.18 -2.73
C LEU A 73 4.83 -5.03 -1.77
N PHE A 74 3.55 -4.81 -1.44
CA PHE A 74 3.13 -3.73 -0.54
C PHE A 74 3.74 -3.85 0.85
N LYS A 75 3.77 -5.07 1.41
CA LYS A 75 4.41 -5.32 2.71
C LYS A 75 5.89 -4.95 2.68
N SER A 76 6.60 -5.38 1.63
CA SER A 76 8.03 -5.09 1.46
C SER A 76 8.28 -3.58 1.31
N THR A 77 7.50 -2.91 0.46
CA THR A 77 7.61 -1.46 0.26
C THR A 77 7.31 -0.67 1.54
N LEU A 78 6.27 -1.05 2.29
CA LEU A 78 5.95 -0.41 3.58
C LEU A 78 7.07 -0.62 4.61
N GLY A 79 7.67 -1.82 4.64
CA GLY A 79 8.83 -2.11 5.50
C GLY A 79 10.01 -1.21 5.15
N TRP A 80 10.32 -1.07 3.86
CA TRP A 80 11.38 -0.19 3.39
C TRP A 80 11.14 1.29 3.73
N ILE A 81 9.90 1.77 3.58
CA ILE A 81 9.52 3.14 3.97
C ILE A 81 9.72 3.35 5.48
N ARG A 82 9.29 2.41 6.32
CA ARG A 82 9.48 2.49 7.78
C ARG A 82 10.95 2.54 8.17
N GLN A 83 11.78 1.67 7.60
CA GLN A 83 13.23 1.69 7.84
C GLN A 83 13.87 3.02 7.41
N THR A 84 13.42 3.57 6.28
CA THR A 84 13.90 4.87 5.79
C THR A 84 13.51 5.99 6.76
N MET A 85 12.29 5.98 7.28
CA MET A 85 11.85 6.94 8.29
C MET A 85 12.61 6.81 9.62
N GLU A 86 12.88 5.59 10.08
CA GLU A 86 13.70 5.34 11.29
C GLU A 86 15.12 5.90 11.11
N PHE A 87 15.73 5.67 9.96
CA PHE A 87 17.05 6.22 9.63
C PHE A 87 17.06 7.76 9.67
N PHE A 88 16.05 8.42 9.09
CA PHE A 88 15.94 9.87 9.17
C PHE A 88 15.62 10.35 10.59
N GLY A 89 14.75 9.66 11.34
CA GLY A 89 14.41 9.98 12.72
C GLY A 89 15.62 9.91 13.66
N GLN A 90 16.52 8.94 13.47
CA GLN A 90 17.78 8.85 14.22
C GLN A 90 18.74 10.01 13.93
N LYS A 91 18.73 10.56 12.71
CA LYS A 91 19.57 11.69 12.33
C LYS A 91 19.04 13.06 12.78
N THR A 92 17.74 13.16 13.10
CA THR A 92 17.12 14.41 13.56
C THR A 92 17.44 14.74 15.02
N VAL A 93 17.99 13.79 15.79
CA VAL A 93 18.47 14.08 17.15
C VAL A 93 19.84 14.74 17.05
N THR A 94 19.84 16.07 16.89
CA THR A 94 21.05 16.87 17.07
C THR A 94 21.55 16.66 18.49
N SER A 95 22.62 15.88 18.67
CA SER A 95 23.42 15.93 19.89
C SER A 95 23.99 17.33 20.01
N THR A 96 23.39 18.16 20.86
CA THR A 96 24.01 19.41 21.28
C THR A 96 25.04 19.09 22.35
N TYR A 97 26.25 19.63 22.17
CA TYR A 97 27.28 19.60 23.19
C TYR A 97 26.94 20.64 24.26
N SER A 98 26.98 20.23 25.53
CA SER A 98 26.90 21.18 26.64
C SER A 98 28.13 22.10 26.64
N ALA A 99 28.08 23.22 27.36
CA ALA A 99 29.21 24.14 27.54
C ALA A 99 30.48 23.46 28.12
N TYR A 100 30.36 22.24 28.64
CA TYR A 100 31.45 21.41 29.18
C TYR A 100 31.85 20.26 28.24
N GLY A 101 31.39 20.24 26.99
CA GLY A 101 31.79 19.24 25.98
C GLY A 101 31.13 17.86 26.11
N ASN A 102 30.21 17.67 27.05
CA ASN A 102 29.47 16.41 27.17
C ASN A 102 28.25 16.40 26.23
N PRO A 103 27.98 15.28 25.53
CA PRO A 103 26.80 15.15 24.66
C PRO A 103 25.53 15.04 25.52
N VAL A 104 24.55 15.91 25.26
CA VAL A 104 23.25 15.86 25.93
C VAL A 104 22.19 15.52 24.88
N ALA A 105 21.33 14.54 25.19
CA ALA A 105 20.19 14.21 24.33
C ALA A 105 19.19 15.37 24.38
N SER A 106 19.10 16.13 23.30
CA SER A 106 18.09 17.19 23.13
C SER A 106 16.72 16.54 22.98
N GLN A 107 15.99 16.36 24.08
CA GLN A 107 14.55 16.07 24.02
C GLN A 107 13.83 17.33 23.54
N VAL A 108 13.70 17.50 22.23
CA VAL A 108 12.82 18.51 21.64
C VAL A 108 11.38 18.00 21.73
N ASN A 109 10.82 18.01 22.94
CA ASN A 109 9.38 17.94 23.15
C ASN A 109 8.83 19.36 23.15
N GLY A 110 8.37 19.82 21.98
CA GLY A 110 7.32 20.81 21.83
C GLY A 110 7.49 22.17 22.50
N ARG A 111 8.39 23.03 21.99
CA ARG A 111 8.16 24.48 21.99
C ARG A 111 9.06 25.19 20.98
N LEU A 112 8.65 25.14 19.71
CA LEU A 112 9.15 26.06 18.71
C LEU A 112 8.70 27.48 19.10
N LEU A 113 9.66 28.35 19.40
CA LEU A 113 9.56 29.81 19.40
C LEU A 113 8.62 30.42 20.48
N SER A 114 9.17 30.70 21.66
CA SER A 114 8.76 31.91 22.40
C SER A 114 9.97 32.84 22.49
N GLY A 115 10.19 33.62 21.44
CA GLY A 115 11.18 34.68 21.43
C GLY A 115 10.76 35.83 22.33
N ARG A 116 11.71 36.35 23.10
CA ARG A 116 11.79 37.78 23.40
C ARG A 116 13.28 38.14 23.30
N ILE A 117 13.60 39.01 22.35
CA ILE A 117 14.84 39.79 22.34
C ILE A 117 14.76 40.77 23.50
#